data_AF-A0A0W0H2B3-F1
#
_entry.id   AF-A0A0W0H2B3-F1
#
_cell.length_a   1.000
_cell.length_b   1.000
_cell.length_c   1.000
_cell.angle_alpha   90.00
_cell.angle_beta   90.00
_cell.angle_gamma   90.00
#
_symmetry.space_group_name_H-M   'P 1'
#
loop_
_entity.id
_entity.type
_entity.pdbx_description
1 polymer ?
#
loop_
_entity_poly.entity_id
_entity_poly.type
_entity_poly.pdbx_seq_one_letter_code
_entity_poly.pdbx_strand_id
1 'polypeptide(L)'
;MATDKEFLQKKTEEGKRNSEFRDIMESIRYDIHDQTKQGNYRTTYKLKGANLEFAEPIIENLKDGENPCDVEFNEDTGLLSISWSPT
;
A
#
# COMPACT_ATOMS: atom_id res chain seq x y z
N MET A 1 21.73 10.69 -30.06
CA MET A 1 21.32 9.40 -29.47
C MET A 1 20.83 9.69 -28.06
N ALA A 2 19.52 9.67 -27.85
CA ALA A 2 18.84 10.16 -26.66
C ALA A 2 18.36 8.98 -25.79
N THR A 3 19.27 8.12 -25.32
CA THR A 3 18.85 6.81 -24.78
C THR A 3 19.30 6.51 -23.35
N ASP A 4 20.12 7.35 -22.72
CA ASP A 4 20.62 7.06 -21.36
C ASP A 4 19.89 7.84 -20.26
N LYS A 5 19.57 9.11 -20.53
CA LYS A 5 18.96 10.02 -19.55
C LYS A 5 17.51 9.65 -19.20
N GLU A 6 16.71 9.29 -20.20
CA GLU A 6 15.32 8.82 -19.96
C GLU A 6 15.27 7.45 -19.29
N PHE A 7 16.25 6.57 -19.54
CA PHE A 7 16.30 5.23 -18.94
C PHE A 7 16.75 5.27 -17.47
N LEU A 8 17.74 6.13 -17.15
CA LEU A 8 18.14 6.41 -15.77
C LEU A 8 17.06 7.13 -14.97
N GLN A 9 16.34 8.05 -15.61
CA GLN A 9 15.23 8.76 -14.97
C GLN A 9 14.08 7.81 -14.64
N LYS A 10 13.64 6.99 -15.61
CA LYS A 10 12.62 5.95 -15.39
C LYS A 10 13.01 4.96 -14.28
N LYS A 11 14.25 4.45 -14.27
CA LYS A 11 14.73 3.56 -13.19
C LYS A 11 14.78 4.25 -11.82
N THR A 12 15.08 5.54 -11.78
CA THR A 12 15.11 6.31 -10.53
C THR A 12 13.70 6.59 -10.04
N GLU A 13 12.75 6.83 -10.94
CA GLU A 13 11.32 7.01 -10.65
C GLU A 13 10.68 5.70 -10.20
N GLU A 14 11.00 4.57 -10.84
CA GLU A 14 10.58 3.24 -10.41
C GLU A 14 11.19 2.87 -9.05
N GLY A 15 12.47 3.16 -8.83
CA GLY A 15 13.13 2.95 -7.54
C GLY A 15 12.52 3.79 -6.41
N LYS A 16 12.21 5.06 -6.68
CA LYS A 16 11.51 5.94 -5.73
C LYS A 16 10.08 5.48 -5.45
N ARG A 17 9.31 5.15 -6.49
CA ARG A 17 7.95 4.60 -6.34
C ARG A 17 7.97 3.31 -5.53
N ASN A 18 8.96 2.46 -5.74
CA ASN A 18 9.10 1.21 -4.98
C ASN A 18 9.46 1.47 -3.51
N SER A 19 10.29 2.49 -3.23
CA SER A 19 10.57 2.92 -1.86
C SER A 19 9.33 3.51 -1.18
N GLU A 20 8.57 4.37 -1.84
CA GLU A 20 7.34 4.95 -1.27
C GLU A 20 6.25 3.90 -1.07
N PHE A 21 6.06 3.00 -2.03
CA PHE A 21 5.16 1.86 -1.91
C PHE A 21 5.53 0.98 -0.70
N ARG A 22 6.83 0.67 -0.55
CA ARG A 22 7.32 -0.12 0.57
C ARG A 22 7.10 0.58 1.90
N ASP A 23 7.31 1.88 1.97
CA ASP A 23 7.09 2.69 3.17
C ASP A 23 5.61 2.69 3.59
N ILE A 24 4.70 2.89 2.62
CA ILE A 24 3.24 2.79 2.84
C ILE A 24 2.86 1.39 3.31
N MET A 25 3.37 0.35 2.66
CA MET A 25 3.10 -1.04 3.03
C MET A 25 3.63 -1.39 4.43
N GLU A 26 4.83 -0.93 4.80
CA GLU A 26 5.35 -1.09 6.15
C GLU A 26 4.48 -0.35 7.18
N SER A 27 4.04 0.86 6.87
CA SER A 27 3.14 1.64 7.72
C SER A 27 1.81 0.91 7.94
N ILE A 28 1.21 0.37 6.87
CA ILE A 28 -0.02 -0.42 6.96
C ILE A 28 0.19 -1.68 7.79
N ARG A 29 1.27 -2.45 7.55
CA ARG A 29 1.57 -3.67 8.31
C ARG A 29 1.80 -3.39 9.79
N TYR A 30 2.48 -2.28 10.10
CA TYR A 30 2.68 -1.84 11.47
C TYR A 30 1.35 -1.53 12.16
N ASP A 31 0.47 -0.80 11.48
CA ASP A 31 -0.87 -0.47 12.00
C ASP A 31 -1.70 -1.75 12.20
N ILE A 32 -1.70 -2.68 11.23
CA ILE A 32 -2.35 -3.99 11.34
C ILE A 32 -1.85 -4.73 12.59
N HIS A 33 -0.54 -4.78 12.80
CA HIS A 33 0.05 -5.48 13.94
C HIS A 33 -0.29 -4.79 15.27
N ASP A 34 -0.31 -3.46 15.31
CA ASP A 34 -0.71 -2.70 16.49
C ASP A 34 -2.20 -2.89 16.82
N GLN A 35 -3.08 -2.76 15.83
CA GLN A 35 -4.51 -3.02 15.96
C GLN A 35 -4.76 -4.45 16.44
N THR A 36 -4.05 -5.43 15.88
CA THR A 36 -4.15 -6.83 16.30
C THR A 36 -3.78 -7.01 17.77
N LYS A 37 -2.72 -6.34 18.25
CA LYS A 37 -2.34 -6.35 19.67
C LYS A 37 -3.40 -5.74 20.57
N GLN A 38 -4.15 -4.77 20.07
CA GLN A 38 -5.29 -4.17 20.77
C GLN A 38 -6.57 -5.01 20.69
N GLY A 39 -6.57 -6.13 19.94
CA GLY A 39 -7.75 -6.97 19.71
C GLY A 39 -8.68 -6.44 18.61
N ASN A 40 -8.21 -5.49 17.80
CA ASN A 40 -8.89 -4.98 16.61
C ASN A 40 -8.39 -5.72 15.37
N TYR A 41 -9.32 -6.07 14.48
CA TYR A 41 -9.03 -6.81 13.24
C TYR A 41 -9.42 -6.03 11.99
N ARG A 42 -9.51 -4.71 12.14
CA ARG A 42 -9.77 -3.77 11.05
C ARG A 42 -9.04 -2.47 11.28
N THR A 43 -8.59 -1.85 10.20
CA THR A 43 -8.06 -0.50 10.18
C THR A 43 -8.49 0.22 8.91
N THR A 44 -8.40 1.54 8.92
CA THR A 44 -8.69 2.36 7.75
C THR A 44 -7.49 3.25 7.47
N TYR A 45 -6.95 3.17 6.26
CA TYR A 45 -5.82 3.96 5.81
C TYR A 45 -6.27 4.95 4.74
N LYS A 46 -5.91 6.22 4.87
CA LYS A 46 -6.30 7.24 3.88
C LYS A 46 -5.17 7.53 2.91
N LEU A 47 -5.35 7.12 1.65
CA LEU A 47 -4.48 7.51 0.55
C LEU A 47 -4.80 8.94 0.11
N LYS A 48 -3.77 9.73 -0.19
CA LYS A 48 -3.90 11.11 -0.68
C LYS A 48 -2.88 11.39 -1.77
N GLY A 49 -3.26 12.21 -2.74
CA GLY A 49 -2.36 12.71 -3.78
C GLY A 49 -1.79 11.59 -4.64
N ALA A 50 -0.46 11.54 -4.77
CA ALA A 50 0.24 10.50 -5.51
C ALA A 50 -0.01 9.09 -4.93
N ASN A 51 -0.35 8.95 -3.65
CA ASN A 51 -0.51 7.62 -3.05
C ASN A 51 -1.72 6.84 -3.58
N LEU A 52 -2.68 7.53 -4.22
CA LEU A 52 -3.83 6.89 -4.86
C LEU A 52 -3.42 5.97 -6.01
N GLU A 53 -2.31 6.28 -6.70
CA GLU A 53 -1.79 5.43 -7.78
C GLU A 53 -1.29 4.07 -7.27
N PHE A 54 -1.06 3.97 -5.97
CA PHE A 54 -0.65 2.73 -5.30
C PHE A 54 -1.84 1.97 -4.69
N ALA A 55 -3.07 2.45 -4.80
CA ALA A 55 -4.23 1.77 -4.21
C ALA A 55 -4.37 0.33 -4.70
N GLU A 56 -4.40 0.13 -6.02
CA GLU A 56 -4.50 -1.20 -6.64
C GLU A 56 -3.36 -2.14 -6.23
N PRO A 57 -2.07 -1.78 -6.37
CA PRO A 57 -0.99 -2.69 -5.98
C PRO A 57 -0.95 -2.94 -4.47
N ILE A 58 -1.40 -2.01 -3.62
CA ILE A 58 -1.52 -2.25 -2.16
C ILE A 58 -2.60 -3.30 -1.89
N ILE A 59 -3.77 -3.16 -2.52
CA ILE A 59 -4.89 -4.11 -2.37
C ILE A 59 -4.47 -5.50 -2.81
N GLU A 60 -3.79 -5.62 -3.96
CA GLU A 60 -3.30 -6.90 -4.47
C GLU A 60 -2.30 -7.53 -3.50
N ASN A 61 -1.33 -6.77 -3.00
CA ASN A 61 -0.32 -7.28 -2.07
C ASN A 61 -0.91 -7.72 -0.72
N LEU A 62 -1.96 -7.04 -0.25
CA LEU A 62 -2.64 -7.37 1.00
C LEU A 62 -3.60 -8.56 0.85
N LYS A 63 -4.26 -8.71 -0.31
CA LYS A 63 -5.16 -9.84 -0.59
C LYS A 63 -4.42 -11.14 -0.92
N ASP A 64 -3.34 -11.05 -1.69
CA ASP A 64 -2.56 -12.21 -2.17
C ASP A 64 -1.34 -12.53 -1.28
N GLY A 65 -1.07 -11.69 -0.28
CA GLY A 65 0.07 -11.84 0.62
C GLY A 65 -0.04 -13.02 1.60
N GLU A 66 1.02 -13.23 2.38
CA GLU A 66 1.11 -14.30 3.39
C GLU A 66 -0.01 -14.26 4.46
N ASN A 67 -0.61 -13.08 4.69
CA ASN A 67 -1.78 -12.92 5.53
C ASN A 67 -2.88 -12.22 4.72
N PRO A 68 -3.80 -12.98 4.09
CA PRO A 68 -4.82 -12.40 3.23
C PRO A 68 -5.72 -11.48 4.05
N CYS A 69 -5.66 -10.19 3.73
CA CYS A 69 -6.51 -9.17 4.30
C CYS A 69 -7.62 -8.83 3.30
N ASP A 70 -8.83 -8.62 3.80
CA ASP A 70 -9.92 -8.07 3.03
C ASP A 70 -9.74 -6.54 2.95
N VAL A 71 -9.53 -6.05 1.73
CA VAL A 71 -9.29 -4.63 1.47
C VAL A 71 -10.35 -4.09 0.54
N GLU A 72 -10.99 -3.00 0.97
CA GLU A 72 -11.98 -2.25 0.22
C GLU A 72 -11.49 -0.81 0.04
N PHE A 73 -11.39 -0.36 -1.22
CA PHE A 73 -10.96 0.99 -1.55
C PHE A 73 -12.13 1.85 -1.98
N ASN A 74 -12.26 3.02 -1.36
CA ASN A 74 -13.25 4.02 -1.69
C ASN A 74 -12.59 5.13 -2.53
N GLU A 75 -12.81 5.10 -3.84
CA GLU A 75 -12.25 6.06 -4.81
C GLU A 75 -12.69 7.50 -4.55
N ASP A 76 -13.92 7.69 -4.06
CA ASP A 76 -14.51 9.01 -3.76
C ASP A 76 -13.76 9.72 -2.62
N THR A 77 -13.27 8.97 -1.64
CA THR A 77 -12.63 9.51 -0.43
C THR A 77 -11.14 9.23 -0.32
N GLY A 78 -10.62 8.33 -1.16
CA GLY A 78 -9.27 7.80 -1.09
C GLY A 78 -9.03 6.90 0.14
N LEU A 79 -10.09 6.30 0.70
CA LEU A 79 -10.00 5.52 1.93
C LEU A 79 -9.85 4.03 1.61
N LEU A 80 -8.79 3.40 2.12
CA LEU A 80 -8.59 1.97 2.16
C LEU A 80 -9.10 1.43 3.49
N SER A 81 -10.16 0.64 3.46
CA SER A 81 -10.61 -0.16 4.60
C SER A 81 -9.93 -1.51 4.53
N ILE A 82 -9.17 -1.88 5.56
CA ILE A 82 -8.40 -3.12 5.62
C ILE A 82 -8.91 -3.91 6.81
N SER A 83 -9.31 -5.16 6.58
CA SER A 83 -9.84 -6.08 7.59
C SER A 83 -9.10 -7.40 7.47
N TRP A 84 -8.85 -8.08 8.58
CA TRP A 84 -8.25 -9.41 8.58
C TRP A 84 -8.95 -10.30 9.59
N SER A 85 -8.75 -11.61 9.48
CA SER A 85 -9.28 -12.53 10.49
C SER A 85 -8.23 -12.79 11.56
N PRO A 86 -8.61 -12.87 12.86
CA PRO A 86 -7.74 -13.49 13.84
C PRO A 86 -7.42 -14.92 13.40
N THR A 87 -6.12 -15.21 13.25
CA THR A 87 -5.62 -16.58 13.13
C THR A 87 -5.63 -17.29 14.47
#